data_AF-A0A4Q4WMN5-F1
#
_entry.id   AF-A0A4Q4WMN5-F1
#
_cell.length_a   1.000
_cell.length_b   1.000
_cell.length_c   1.000
_cell.angle_alpha   90.00
_cell.angle_beta   90.00
_cell.angle_gamma   90.00
#
_symmetry.space_group_name_H-M   'P 1'
#
loop_
_entity.id
_entity.type
_entity.pdbx_description
1 polymer ?
#
loop_
_entity_poly.entity_id
_entity_poly.type
_entity_poly.pdbx_seq_one_letter_code
_entity_poly.pdbx_strand_id
1 'polypeptide(L)'
;MVFFRNLFLLFPLAVAQGGKCMASRIHWGPCDDIQTDNTTAIECGDLRVPLDYTRPTSNETLRLQLLRVPAATQPSQGSIQFNFGGPGGTGRQPLADLAPILQALTGGSHDLVAFDPRGTGNTIPFWCFENDAEMFAALNELQLSNASDVMLGRHWARGAINAHMCFERAAETGSLLSTAFVARDLMRVAEALEEDGLLRYWGMSYGTTLGATVAAMFPDRVDKMIMDAVQNPHEYYHALADFEEWTDSDRVFSAIFEGCVAAPENCALAQRNGSGTTAAELEQAVWDALDTLKRRPLALGTFMLDYSGLKGIIAQALYSPSGWPALAATLDLVLAGDVAALTRIIAEFGGGEVLDPEVIRASMRPLLALIGIHCGDRTARAATLDDVMPAVERLYATSRFMGDVTPSLTMTCAQWRIEPRERYGGRFDGVRTRGPVLFIGNTYDAHTPLVSAYNVSSGFEGSVVLEVNGYGHGSLAVPSLCTLETTTAYWLNGSLPDPGTVCESDMPLYSNVTWADVILATAGDDAAASSLARRGAYDVPNLGRIARRGLMY
;
A
#
# COMPACT_ATOMS: atom_id res chain seq x y z
N MET A 1 8.56 5.39 86.58
CA MET A 1 7.76 4.14 86.56
C MET A 1 6.43 4.52 85.93
N VAL A 2 6.00 4.10 84.75
CA VAL A 2 6.20 2.86 83.99
C VAL A 2 6.17 3.20 82.48
N PHE A 3 6.77 2.32 81.69
CA PHE A 3 7.15 2.40 80.28
C PHE A 3 6.02 2.07 79.27
N PHE A 4 6.32 2.40 78.00
CA PHE A 4 5.86 1.78 76.73
C PHE A 4 4.42 2.11 76.24
N ARG A 5 4.12 2.31 74.94
CA ARG A 5 4.84 2.11 73.67
C ARG A 5 4.09 2.86 72.55
N ASN A 6 4.80 3.67 71.75
CA ASN A 6 4.28 4.21 70.48
C ASN A 6 4.16 3.07 69.46
N LEU A 7 2.97 2.89 68.87
CA LEU A 7 2.74 1.99 67.74
C LEU A 7 2.70 2.84 66.46
N PHE A 8 3.86 3.00 65.81
CA PHE A 8 3.93 3.47 64.43
C PHE A 8 3.45 2.33 63.52
N LEU A 9 2.29 2.50 62.87
CA LEU A 9 1.86 1.68 61.76
C LEU A 9 2.73 2.00 60.54
N LEU A 10 3.77 1.21 60.34
CA LEU A 10 4.50 1.11 59.08
C LEU A 10 3.58 0.44 58.06
N PHE A 11 2.94 1.22 57.19
CA PHE A 11 2.42 0.70 55.93
C PHE A 11 3.60 0.30 55.05
N PRO A 12 3.70 -0.95 54.59
CA PRO A 12 4.65 -1.26 53.54
C PRO A 12 4.11 -0.60 52.26
N LEU A 13 4.82 0.42 51.76
CA LEU A 13 4.75 0.77 50.35
C LEU A 13 5.20 -0.47 49.59
N ALA A 14 4.23 -1.24 49.10
CA ALA A 14 4.47 -2.24 48.08
C ALA A 14 5.00 -1.48 46.86
N VAL A 15 6.32 -1.54 46.66
CA VAL A 15 6.93 -1.25 45.37
C VAL A 15 6.29 -2.25 44.42
N ALA A 16 5.37 -1.78 43.60
CA ALA A 16 4.90 -2.52 42.44
C ALA A 16 6.15 -2.77 41.58
N GLN A 17 6.70 -3.97 41.68
CA GLN A 17 7.64 -4.46 40.70
C GLN A 17 6.87 -4.48 39.38
N GLY A 18 7.14 -3.48 38.53
CA GLY A 18 6.70 -3.51 37.14
C GLY A 18 7.10 -4.88 36.60
N GLY A 19 6.10 -5.61 36.07
CA GLY A 19 6.35 -6.89 35.43
C GLY A 19 7.50 -6.71 34.46
N LYS A 20 8.52 -7.57 34.55
CA LYS A 20 9.61 -7.63 33.60
C LYS A 20 8.99 -7.69 32.21
N CYS A 21 9.06 -6.60 31.46
CA CYS A 21 8.81 -6.63 30.03
C CYS A 21 9.79 -7.68 29.50
N MET A 22 9.30 -8.79 28.97
CA MET A 22 10.15 -9.76 28.29
C MET A 22 10.79 -8.99 27.14
N ALA A 23 12.05 -8.57 27.30
CA ALA A 23 12.84 -8.09 26.19
C ALA A 23 13.01 -9.27 25.24
N SER A 24 12.14 -9.35 24.23
CA SER A 24 12.21 -10.35 23.19
C SER A 24 13.31 -9.90 22.22
N ARG A 25 14.45 -10.58 22.27
CA ARG A 25 15.54 -10.39 21.32
C ARG A 25 15.16 -10.98 19.96
N ILE A 26 15.48 -10.28 18.88
CA ILE A 26 15.33 -10.82 17.53
C ILE A 26 16.52 -11.72 17.23
N HIS A 27 16.24 -12.98 16.87
CA HIS A 27 17.24 -13.91 16.39
C HIS A 27 17.15 -14.01 14.87
N TRP A 28 18.12 -13.42 14.18
CA TRP A 28 18.19 -13.42 12.72
C TRP A 28 18.77 -14.74 12.18
N GLY A 29 18.18 -15.24 11.11
CA GLY A 29 18.56 -16.47 10.42
C GLY A 29 18.11 -16.48 8.96
N PRO A 30 18.21 -17.64 8.27
CA PRO A 30 17.77 -17.74 6.87
C PRO A 30 16.26 -17.53 6.73
N CYS A 31 15.84 -17.02 5.57
CA CYS A 31 14.45 -16.91 5.17
C CYS A 31 14.03 -18.10 4.31
N ASP A 32 13.24 -19.04 4.86
CA ASP A 32 12.78 -20.22 4.13
C ASP A 32 11.46 -19.97 3.36
N ASP A 33 10.71 -18.92 3.72
CA ASP A 33 9.36 -18.63 3.21
C ASP A 33 9.30 -17.43 2.25
N ILE A 34 10.45 -16.81 1.95
CA ILE A 34 10.55 -15.65 1.07
C ILE A 34 11.14 -16.08 -0.26
N GLN A 35 10.46 -15.70 -1.34
CA GLN A 35 10.99 -15.93 -2.67
C GLN A 35 11.97 -14.82 -3.02
N THR A 36 13.15 -15.19 -3.46
CA THR A 36 14.20 -14.26 -3.84
C THR A 36 14.95 -14.81 -5.04
N ASP A 37 15.53 -13.93 -5.84
CA ASP A 37 16.46 -14.27 -6.92
C ASP A 37 17.89 -14.51 -6.40
N ASN A 38 18.09 -14.53 -5.08
CA ASN A 38 19.37 -14.68 -4.37
C ASN A 38 20.41 -13.60 -4.70
N THR A 39 19.98 -12.44 -5.20
CA THR A 39 20.91 -11.34 -5.52
C THR A 39 21.23 -10.46 -4.32
N THR A 40 20.31 -10.35 -3.37
CA THR A 40 20.45 -9.54 -2.16
C THR A 40 20.39 -10.42 -0.92
N ALA A 41 21.31 -10.20 0.03
CA ALA A 41 21.29 -10.91 1.29
C ALA A 41 20.06 -10.51 2.11
N ILE A 42 19.31 -11.50 2.58
CA ILE A 42 18.15 -11.32 3.44
C ILE A 42 18.23 -12.23 4.66
N GLU A 43 17.69 -11.76 5.77
CA GLU A 43 17.61 -12.49 7.03
C GLU A 43 16.20 -12.37 7.60
N CYS A 44 15.72 -13.44 8.23
CA CYS A 44 14.41 -13.48 8.86
C CYS A 44 14.55 -13.68 10.36
N GLY A 45 13.61 -13.11 11.11
CA GLY A 45 13.59 -13.18 12.57
C GLY A 45 12.17 -13.06 13.12
N ASP A 46 11.97 -13.52 14.35
CA ASP A 46 10.68 -13.44 15.04
C ASP A 46 10.77 -12.46 16.23
N LEU A 47 9.75 -11.62 16.40
CA LEU A 47 9.56 -10.79 17.58
C LEU A 47 8.23 -11.12 18.25
N ARG A 48 8.26 -11.37 19.58
CA ARG A 48 7.03 -11.48 20.37
C ARG A 48 6.65 -10.10 20.90
N VAL A 49 5.43 -9.67 20.59
CA VAL A 49 4.81 -8.43 21.05
C VAL A 49 3.50 -8.74 21.78
N PRO A 50 2.92 -7.84 22.59
CA PRO A 50 1.59 -8.04 23.15
C PRO A 50 0.54 -8.32 22.08
N LEU A 51 -0.30 -9.35 22.29
CA LEU A 51 -1.45 -9.57 21.40
C LEU A 51 -2.44 -8.41 21.50
N ASP A 52 -2.61 -7.83 22.69
CA ASP A 52 -3.52 -6.72 22.93
C ASP A 52 -2.88 -5.70 23.86
N TYR A 53 -2.58 -4.52 23.33
CA TYR A 53 -1.96 -3.43 24.07
C TYR A 53 -2.88 -2.79 25.12
N THR A 54 -4.20 -2.98 25.02
CA THR A 54 -5.19 -2.47 25.99
C THR A 54 -5.33 -3.35 27.23
N ARG A 55 -4.74 -4.57 27.20
CA ARG A 55 -4.65 -5.49 28.34
C ARG A 55 -3.18 -5.65 28.78
N PRO A 56 -2.56 -4.63 29.40
CA PRO A 56 -1.14 -4.62 29.72
C PRO A 56 -0.71 -5.69 30.73
N THR A 57 -1.65 -6.29 31.46
CA THR A 57 -1.39 -7.40 32.40
C THR A 57 -1.53 -8.78 31.77
N SER A 58 -1.96 -8.87 30.51
CA SER A 58 -2.05 -10.14 29.78
C SER A 58 -0.66 -10.64 29.38
N ASN A 59 -0.49 -11.96 29.39
CA ASN A 59 0.71 -12.64 28.88
C ASN A 59 0.51 -13.18 27.45
N GLU A 60 -0.63 -12.90 26.82
CA GLU A 60 -0.89 -13.30 25.43
C GLU A 60 -0.03 -12.46 24.48
N THR A 61 0.70 -13.16 23.59
CA THR A 61 1.62 -12.52 22.65
C THR A 61 1.23 -12.79 21.21
N LEU A 62 1.44 -11.81 20.36
CA LEU A 62 1.51 -11.95 18.91
C LEU A 62 2.97 -12.18 18.50
N ARG A 63 3.20 -13.06 17.52
CA ARG A 63 4.49 -13.23 16.87
C ARG A 63 4.50 -12.41 15.58
N LEU A 64 5.37 -11.41 15.50
CA LEU A 64 5.69 -10.71 14.27
C LEU A 64 6.85 -11.45 13.59
N GLN A 65 6.66 -11.76 12.31
CA GLN A 65 7.73 -12.25 11.44
C GLN A 65 8.36 -11.05 10.75
N LEU A 66 9.68 -10.92 10.84
CA LEU A 66 10.45 -9.83 10.27
C LEU A 66 11.34 -10.34 9.15
N LEU A 67 11.59 -9.47 8.18
CA LEU A 67 12.67 -9.57 7.21
C LEU A 67 13.61 -8.39 7.40
N ARG A 68 14.91 -8.66 7.37
CA ARG A 68 16.00 -7.68 7.33
C ARG A 68 16.81 -7.86 6.06
N VAL A 69 17.07 -6.76 5.37
CA VAL A 69 18.13 -6.63 4.36
C VAL A 69 19.29 -5.94 5.06
N PRO A 70 20.42 -6.62 5.31
CA PRO A 70 21.57 -5.99 5.94
C PRO A 70 22.11 -4.82 5.11
N ALA A 71 22.63 -3.79 5.78
CA ALA A 71 23.27 -2.66 5.12
C ALA A 71 24.38 -3.14 4.18
N ALA A 72 24.37 -2.66 2.93
CA ALA A 72 25.41 -2.96 1.94
C ALA A 72 26.78 -2.39 2.38
N THR A 73 26.77 -1.25 3.07
CA THR A 73 27.95 -0.61 3.66
C THR A 73 27.93 -0.80 5.18
N GLN A 74 29.03 -1.34 5.72
CA GLN A 74 29.19 -1.62 7.15
C GLN A 74 30.20 -0.67 7.82
N PRO A 75 30.02 -0.33 9.10
CA PRO A 75 28.91 -0.73 9.97
C PRO A 75 27.59 -0.01 9.61
N SER A 76 26.46 -0.67 9.86
CA SER A 76 25.12 -0.07 9.73
C SER A 76 24.97 1.21 10.59
N GLN A 77 24.30 2.22 10.05
CA GLN A 77 23.93 3.47 10.72
C GLN A 77 22.56 3.39 11.42
N GLY A 78 21.98 2.19 11.48
CA GLY A 78 20.69 1.89 12.09
C GLY A 78 19.71 1.29 11.09
N SER A 79 18.55 0.88 11.59
CA SER A 79 17.54 0.19 10.81
C SER A 79 16.41 1.12 10.37
N ILE A 80 16.02 1.06 9.09
CA ILE A 80 14.82 1.73 8.56
C ILE A 80 13.69 0.71 8.47
N GLN A 81 12.56 1.00 9.11
CA GLN A 81 11.35 0.17 9.02
C GLN A 81 10.48 0.60 7.84
N PHE A 82 10.03 -0.36 7.03
CA PHE A 82 9.21 -0.12 5.84
C PHE A 82 7.77 -0.61 5.99
N ASN A 83 6.84 0.11 5.37
CA ASN A 83 5.51 -0.38 5.06
C ASN A 83 5.12 0.05 3.64
N PHE A 84 4.66 -0.89 2.82
CA PHE A 84 4.38 -0.69 1.39
C PHE A 84 2.91 -0.37 1.09
N GLY A 85 2.09 -0.14 2.13
CA GLY A 85 0.69 0.22 1.98
C GLY A 85 -0.26 -0.96 1.83
N GLY A 86 -1.24 -0.79 0.93
CA GLY A 86 -2.45 -1.60 0.89
C GLY A 86 -3.64 -0.77 1.40
N PRO A 87 -4.13 -0.93 2.66
CA PRO A 87 -3.72 -1.92 3.66
C PRO A 87 -4.00 -3.37 3.21
N GLY A 88 -3.65 -4.35 4.04
CA GLY A 88 -3.89 -5.76 3.75
C GLY A 88 -2.75 -6.48 3.02
N GLY A 89 -1.79 -5.74 2.46
CA GLY A 89 -0.56 -6.30 1.90
C GLY A 89 0.43 -6.82 2.96
N THR A 90 1.37 -7.67 2.52
CA THR A 90 2.52 -8.10 3.33
C THR A 90 3.63 -7.04 3.29
N GLY A 91 4.53 -7.07 4.28
CA GLY A 91 5.69 -6.19 4.33
C GLY A 91 6.99 -6.88 3.92
N ARG A 92 7.13 -8.18 4.22
CA ARG A 92 8.40 -8.90 4.04
C ARG A 92 8.73 -9.18 2.57
N GLN A 93 7.79 -9.72 1.81
CA GLN A 93 8.03 -10.07 0.40
C GLN A 93 8.32 -8.82 -0.45
N PRO A 94 7.54 -7.72 -0.38
CA PRO A 94 7.88 -6.51 -1.13
C PRO A 94 9.23 -5.91 -0.75
N LEU A 95 9.64 -5.98 0.53
CA LEU A 95 10.97 -5.53 0.94
C LEU A 95 12.06 -6.35 0.25
N ALA A 96 11.91 -7.67 0.17
CA ALA A 96 12.88 -8.52 -0.54
C ALA A 96 12.93 -8.19 -2.03
N ASP A 97 11.76 -7.99 -2.66
CA ASP A 97 11.65 -7.69 -4.10
C ASP A 97 12.26 -6.32 -4.45
N LEU A 98 12.11 -5.33 -3.57
CA LEU A 98 12.56 -3.94 -3.78
C LEU A 98 13.91 -3.63 -3.13
N ALA A 99 14.53 -4.60 -2.45
CA ALA A 99 15.73 -4.41 -1.65
C ALA A 99 16.86 -3.69 -2.40
N PRO A 100 17.20 -4.02 -3.66
CA PRO A 100 18.28 -3.33 -4.36
C PRO A 100 18.01 -1.83 -4.59
N ILE A 101 16.77 -1.49 -4.97
CA ILE A 101 16.35 -0.10 -5.18
C ILE A 101 16.38 0.66 -3.86
N LEU A 102 15.82 0.06 -2.80
CA LEU A 102 15.76 0.70 -1.48
C LEU A 102 17.15 0.84 -0.84
N GLN A 103 18.08 -0.10 -1.05
CA GLN A 103 19.47 0.07 -0.63
C GLN A 103 20.10 1.28 -1.32
N ALA A 104 19.88 1.46 -2.63
CA ALA A 104 20.39 2.64 -3.33
C ALA A 104 19.76 3.94 -2.80
N LEU A 105 18.42 3.99 -2.68
CA LEU A 105 17.68 5.18 -2.21
C LEU A 105 17.96 5.57 -0.76
N THR A 106 18.53 4.66 0.04
CA THR A 106 18.90 4.88 1.46
C THR A 106 20.41 5.05 1.66
N GLY A 107 21.19 5.11 0.58
CA GLY A 107 22.65 5.23 0.61
C GLY A 107 23.39 3.96 1.06
N GLY A 108 22.70 2.82 1.13
CA GLY A 108 23.26 1.49 1.42
C GLY A 108 23.81 1.31 2.84
N SER A 109 23.71 2.32 3.70
CA SER A 109 24.33 2.35 5.04
C SER A 109 23.37 2.01 6.17
N HIS A 110 22.13 1.64 5.86
CA HIS A 110 21.11 1.26 6.84
C HIS A 110 20.65 -0.17 6.61
N ASP A 111 20.34 -0.88 7.69
CA ASP A 111 19.59 -2.13 7.58
C ASP A 111 18.15 -1.78 7.18
N LEU A 112 17.55 -2.54 6.27
CA LEU A 112 16.15 -2.35 5.87
C LEU A 112 15.31 -3.43 6.55
N VAL A 113 14.25 -3.05 7.26
CA VAL A 113 13.45 -3.99 8.05
C VAL A 113 11.98 -3.84 7.70
N ALA A 114 11.27 -4.96 7.53
CA ALA A 114 9.83 -4.97 7.40
C ALA A 114 9.23 -6.17 8.14
N PHE A 115 7.98 -6.05 8.54
CA PHE A 115 7.19 -7.16 9.06
C PHE A 115 5.81 -7.16 8.40
N ASP A 116 5.12 -8.30 8.43
CA ASP A 116 3.74 -8.40 7.95
C ASP A 116 2.79 -7.88 9.04
N PRO A 117 2.06 -6.76 8.82
CA PRO A 117 1.17 -6.20 9.83
C PRO A 117 0.07 -7.17 10.28
N ARG A 118 -0.55 -6.85 11.41
CA ARG A 118 -1.72 -7.59 11.92
C ARG A 118 -2.79 -7.72 10.84
N GLY A 119 -3.32 -8.93 10.67
CA GLY A 119 -4.35 -9.26 9.69
C GLY A 119 -3.78 -9.65 8.32
N THR A 120 -2.49 -9.41 8.06
CA THR A 120 -1.85 -9.66 6.77
C THR A 120 -0.86 -10.82 6.82
N GLY A 121 -0.59 -11.43 5.67
CA GLY A 121 0.28 -12.60 5.57
C GLY A 121 -0.12 -13.70 6.56
N ASN A 122 0.81 -14.05 7.45
CA ASN A 122 0.59 -15.05 8.51
C ASN A 122 0.36 -14.42 9.90
N THR A 123 0.32 -13.09 10.01
CA THR A 123 0.20 -12.37 11.29
C THR A 123 -1.27 -12.23 11.65
N ILE A 124 -1.78 -13.14 12.50
CA ILE A 124 -3.21 -13.24 12.88
C ILE A 124 -4.17 -13.01 11.70
N PRO A 125 -4.16 -13.89 10.68
CA PRO A 125 -4.89 -13.68 9.43
C PRO A 125 -6.37 -13.39 9.67
N PHE A 126 -6.91 -12.38 8.98
CA PHE A 126 -8.32 -12.02 9.07
C PHE A 126 -9.11 -12.75 7.97
N TRP A 127 -10.06 -13.59 8.38
CA TRP A 127 -10.80 -14.45 7.46
C TRP A 127 -12.26 -14.57 7.88
N CYS A 128 -13.19 -14.30 6.96
CA CYS A 128 -14.63 -14.22 7.25
C CYS A 128 -15.48 -15.29 6.55
N PHE A 129 -14.88 -16.08 5.66
CA PHE A 129 -15.59 -17.13 4.92
C PHE A 129 -15.51 -18.46 5.67
N GLU A 130 -16.63 -19.17 5.74
CA GLU A 130 -16.70 -20.49 6.37
C GLU A 130 -16.15 -21.59 5.47
N ASN A 131 -16.32 -21.46 4.17
CA ASN A 131 -15.91 -22.44 3.17
C ASN A 131 -15.66 -21.76 1.81
N ASP A 132 -15.12 -22.54 0.87
CA ASP A 132 -14.75 -22.01 -0.44
C ASP A 132 -15.97 -21.53 -1.24
N ALA A 133 -17.16 -22.12 -1.05
CA ALA A 133 -18.36 -21.70 -1.79
C ALA A 133 -18.78 -20.25 -1.45
N GLU A 134 -18.68 -19.86 -0.18
CA GLU A 134 -18.90 -18.46 0.22
C GLU A 134 -17.85 -17.51 -0.37
N MET A 135 -16.59 -17.94 -0.38
CA MET A 135 -15.47 -17.18 -0.97
C MET A 135 -15.68 -16.99 -2.47
N PHE A 136 -16.04 -18.05 -3.21
CA PHE A 136 -16.35 -17.98 -4.64
C PHE A 136 -17.56 -17.10 -4.91
N ALA A 137 -18.61 -17.18 -4.08
CA ALA A 137 -19.77 -16.29 -4.20
C ALA A 137 -19.39 -14.83 -3.98
N ALA A 138 -18.48 -14.54 -3.03
CA ALA A 138 -17.93 -13.20 -2.82
C ALA A 138 -17.19 -12.70 -4.05
N LEU A 139 -16.29 -13.51 -4.58
CA LEU A 139 -15.47 -13.21 -5.75
C LEU A 139 -16.33 -12.85 -6.96
N ASN A 140 -17.38 -13.65 -7.22
CA ASN A 140 -18.28 -13.44 -8.35
C ASN A 140 -19.16 -12.18 -8.22
N GLU A 141 -19.25 -11.59 -7.03
CA GLU A 141 -19.99 -10.35 -6.76
C GLU A 141 -19.08 -9.11 -6.72
N LEU A 142 -17.75 -9.28 -6.89
CA LEU A 142 -16.80 -8.17 -7.06
C LEU A 142 -16.97 -7.56 -8.44
N GLN A 143 -17.87 -6.59 -8.52
CA GLN A 143 -18.19 -5.83 -9.72
C GLN A 143 -18.18 -4.34 -9.37
N LEU A 144 -17.78 -3.48 -10.32
CA LEU A 144 -17.71 -2.04 -10.09
C LEU A 144 -19.10 -1.40 -10.03
N SER A 145 -19.22 -0.30 -9.29
CA SER A 145 -20.53 0.28 -8.94
C SER A 145 -21.27 0.90 -10.13
N ASN A 146 -20.56 1.21 -11.23
CA ASN A 146 -21.15 1.68 -12.49
C ASN A 146 -21.35 0.57 -13.53
N ALA A 147 -21.14 -0.70 -13.18
CA ALA A 147 -21.28 -1.82 -14.13
C ALA A 147 -22.75 -2.03 -14.57
N SER A 148 -23.74 -1.70 -13.73
CA SER A 148 -25.17 -1.70 -14.06
C SER A 148 -25.98 -0.81 -13.12
N ASP A 149 -27.24 -0.56 -13.46
CA ASP A 149 -28.19 0.25 -12.66
C ASP A 149 -28.56 -0.39 -11.31
N VAL A 150 -28.35 -1.69 -11.13
CA VAL A 150 -28.63 -2.41 -9.88
C VAL A 150 -27.40 -2.53 -8.96
N MET A 151 -26.22 -2.12 -9.40
CA MET A 151 -24.97 -2.42 -8.66
C MET A 151 -24.88 -1.73 -7.31
N LEU A 152 -25.32 -0.48 -7.18
CA LEU A 152 -25.28 0.23 -5.90
C LEU A 152 -26.16 -0.44 -4.83
N GLY A 153 -27.36 -0.89 -5.22
CA GLY A 153 -28.23 -1.67 -4.32
C GLY A 153 -27.61 -3.02 -3.94
N ARG A 154 -26.92 -3.68 -4.88
CA ARG A 154 -26.19 -4.94 -4.62
C ARG A 154 -25.00 -4.71 -3.69
N HIS A 155 -24.22 -3.66 -3.89
CA HIS A 155 -23.09 -3.30 -3.01
C HIS A 155 -23.55 -3.00 -1.59
N TRP A 156 -24.66 -2.30 -1.41
CA TRP A 156 -25.20 -2.03 -0.07
C TRP A 156 -25.59 -3.33 0.64
N ALA A 157 -26.37 -4.19 -0.02
CA ALA A 157 -26.77 -5.48 0.53
C ALA A 157 -25.57 -6.40 0.80
N ARG A 158 -24.60 -6.42 -0.13
CA ARG A 158 -23.37 -7.21 0.03
C ARG A 158 -22.49 -6.68 1.15
N GLY A 159 -22.42 -5.36 1.33
CA GLY A 159 -21.73 -4.73 2.46
C GLY A 159 -22.30 -5.17 3.80
N ALA A 160 -23.63 -5.26 3.91
CA ALA A 160 -24.31 -5.79 5.10
C ALA A 160 -23.94 -7.26 5.37
N ILE A 161 -23.92 -8.09 4.32
CA ILE A 161 -23.53 -9.50 4.39
C ILE A 161 -22.07 -9.64 4.83
N ASN A 162 -21.14 -8.90 4.20
CA ASN A 162 -19.72 -8.92 4.54
C ASN A 162 -19.49 -8.48 5.99
N ALA A 163 -20.08 -7.36 6.41
CA ALA A 163 -19.96 -6.86 7.79
C ALA A 163 -20.53 -7.85 8.82
N HIS A 164 -21.65 -8.51 8.52
CA HIS A 164 -22.23 -9.52 9.40
C HIS A 164 -21.37 -10.79 9.49
N MET A 165 -20.94 -11.35 8.35
CA MET A 165 -20.12 -12.57 8.33
C MET A 165 -18.79 -12.36 9.07
N CYS A 166 -18.12 -11.23 8.83
CA CYS A 166 -16.89 -10.89 9.53
C CYS A 166 -17.13 -10.69 11.03
N PHE A 167 -18.22 -10.05 11.44
CA PHE A 167 -18.55 -9.89 12.85
C PHE A 167 -18.75 -11.24 13.55
N GLU A 168 -19.56 -12.14 13.00
CA GLU A 168 -19.86 -13.43 13.65
C GLU A 168 -18.62 -14.32 13.76
N ARG A 169 -17.72 -14.28 12.76
CA ARG A 169 -16.65 -15.28 12.62
C ARG A 169 -15.27 -14.75 13.00
N ALA A 170 -15.06 -13.44 12.92
CA ALA A 170 -13.74 -12.83 13.04
C ALA A 170 -13.70 -11.58 13.92
N ALA A 171 -14.73 -11.27 14.73
CA ALA A 171 -14.74 -10.09 15.60
C ALA A 171 -13.53 -10.02 16.55
N GLU A 172 -13.12 -11.14 17.14
CA GLU A 172 -11.98 -11.17 18.07
C GLU A 172 -10.69 -10.74 17.35
N THR A 173 -10.34 -11.40 16.25
CA THR A 173 -9.16 -11.05 15.43
C THR A 173 -9.29 -9.65 14.84
N GLY A 174 -10.45 -9.31 14.27
CA GLY A 174 -10.74 -8.02 13.65
C GLY A 174 -10.58 -6.84 14.62
N SER A 175 -10.87 -7.05 15.90
CA SER A 175 -10.69 -6.02 16.93
C SER A 175 -9.22 -5.65 17.20
N LEU A 176 -8.27 -6.44 16.68
CA LEU A 176 -6.83 -6.30 16.92
C LEU A 176 -6.07 -5.76 15.71
N LEU A 177 -6.74 -5.37 14.62
CA LEU A 177 -6.10 -5.06 13.34
C LEU A 177 -5.79 -3.58 13.10
N SER A 178 -6.24 -2.68 13.99
CA SER A 178 -6.21 -1.25 13.74
C SER A 178 -4.81 -0.71 13.46
N THR A 179 -4.75 0.39 12.69
CA THR A 179 -3.50 1.11 12.42
C THR A 179 -2.80 1.51 13.72
N ALA A 180 -3.55 1.85 14.78
CA ALA A 180 -3.00 2.17 16.10
C ALA A 180 -2.22 1.01 16.74
N PHE A 181 -2.69 -0.24 16.57
CA PHE A 181 -1.98 -1.42 17.05
C PHE A 181 -0.70 -1.68 16.24
N VAL A 182 -0.75 -1.50 14.92
CA VAL A 182 0.44 -1.63 14.06
C VAL A 182 1.46 -0.52 14.38
N ALA A 183 1.02 0.70 14.71
CA ALA A 183 1.90 1.77 15.17
C ALA A 183 2.65 1.41 16.46
N ARG A 184 2.01 0.68 17.38
CA ARG A 184 2.67 0.14 18.57
C ARG A 184 3.63 -0.98 18.23
N ASP A 185 3.30 -1.83 17.27
CA ASP A 185 4.19 -2.89 16.79
C ASP A 185 5.48 -2.29 16.18
N LEU A 186 5.40 -1.21 15.39
CA LEU A 186 6.57 -0.46 14.89
C LEU A 186 7.50 -0.01 16.02
N MET A 187 6.93 0.49 17.13
CA MET A 187 7.72 0.87 18.32
C MET A 187 8.38 -0.33 18.98
N ARG A 188 7.69 -1.48 19.07
CA ARG A 188 8.28 -2.70 19.62
C ARG A 188 9.43 -3.23 18.78
N VAL A 189 9.30 -3.15 17.46
CA VAL A 189 10.41 -3.50 16.55
C VAL A 189 11.58 -2.55 16.75
N ALA A 190 11.36 -1.23 16.80
CA ALA A 190 12.42 -0.25 17.06
C ALA A 190 13.16 -0.51 18.39
N GLU A 191 12.43 -0.89 19.44
CA GLU A 191 13.00 -1.26 20.74
C GLU A 191 13.82 -2.57 20.70
N ALA A 192 13.42 -3.52 19.85
CA ALA A 192 14.00 -4.87 19.81
C ALA A 192 15.20 -5.00 18.84
N LEU A 193 15.46 -4.00 18.00
CA LEU A 193 16.62 -3.97 17.10
C LEU A 193 17.96 -3.76 17.83
N GLU A 194 17.95 -3.52 19.15
CA GLU A 194 19.15 -3.31 19.99
C GLU A 194 20.00 -2.08 19.58
N GLU A 195 19.35 -1.08 18.98
CA GLU A 195 19.93 0.21 18.57
C GLU A 195 19.62 1.31 19.62
N ASP A 196 19.26 2.52 19.17
CA ASP A 196 18.88 3.66 20.03
C ASP A 196 17.40 3.64 20.46
N GLY A 197 16.62 2.68 19.98
CA GLY A 197 15.19 2.54 20.27
C GLY A 197 14.31 3.60 19.60
N LEU A 198 14.84 4.34 18.63
CA LEU A 198 14.10 5.33 17.85
C LEU A 198 13.61 4.72 16.52
N LEU A 199 12.47 5.22 16.04
CA LEU A 199 11.92 4.81 14.76
C LEU A 199 12.52 5.63 13.63
N ARG A 200 13.12 4.92 12.66
CA ARG A 200 13.37 5.40 11.30
C ARG A 200 12.37 4.69 10.40
N TYR A 201 11.57 5.44 9.64
CA TYR A 201 10.41 4.87 8.94
C TYR A 201 10.22 5.39 7.53
N TRP A 202 10.00 4.49 6.58
CA TRP A 202 9.53 4.82 5.24
C TRP A 202 8.18 4.15 4.99
N GLY A 203 7.12 4.95 5.01
CA GLY A 203 5.77 4.50 4.68
C GLY A 203 5.40 4.90 3.26
N MET A 204 4.83 3.96 2.51
CA MET A 204 4.29 4.21 1.17
C MET A 204 2.78 3.98 1.15
N SER A 205 2.02 4.81 0.42
CA SER A 205 0.57 4.64 0.24
C SER A 205 -0.16 4.62 1.59
N TYR A 206 -1.01 3.64 1.91
CA TYR A 206 -1.55 3.45 3.27
C TYR A 206 -0.47 3.47 4.38
N GLY A 207 0.77 3.09 4.07
CA GLY A 207 1.91 3.24 4.97
C GLY A 207 2.11 4.70 5.44
N THR A 208 1.70 5.71 4.68
CA THR A 208 1.71 7.11 5.14
C THR A 208 0.63 7.39 6.17
N THR A 209 -0.54 6.74 6.08
CA THR A 209 -1.57 6.79 7.13
C THR A 209 -1.05 6.15 8.42
N LEU A 210 -0.36 5.01 8.32
CA LEU A 210 0.35 4.40 9.45
C LEU A 210 1.47 5.29 9.99
N GLY A 211 2.27 5.90 9.10
CA GLY A 211 3.33 6.86 9.42
C GLY A 211 2.81 8.08 10.20
N ALA A 212 1.73 8.68 9.71
CA ALA A 212 1.09 9.82 10.37
C ALA A 212 0.53 9.42 11.75
N THR A 213 -0.06 8.22 11.83
CA THR A 213 -0.59 7.67 13.10
C THR A 213 0.53 7.46 14.12
N VAL A 214 1.65 6.82 13.74
CA VAL A 214 2.77 6.58 14.65
C VAL A 214 3.48 7.86 15.06
N ALA A 215 3.64 8.82 14.13
CA ALA A 215 4.22 10.13 14.43
C ALA A 215 3.36 10.95 15.40
N ALA A 216 2.03 10.88 15.28
CA ALA A 216 1.14 11.57 16.20
C ALA A 216 1.00 10.86 17.56
N MET A 217 1.08 9.53 17.60
CA MET A 217 1.05 8.75 18.86
C MET A 217 2.37 8.79 19.63
N PHE A 218 3.52 8.82 18.93
CA PHE A 218 4.85 8.71 19.51
C PHE A 218 5.85 9.73 18.90
N PRO A 219 5.53 11.04 18.89
CA PRO A 219 6.34 12.05 18.20
C PRO A 219 7.81 12.06 18.67
N ASP A 220 8.03 11.94 19.97
CA ASP A 220 9.37 11.95 20.58
C ASP A 220 10.20 10.69 20.30
N ARG A 221 9.62 9.69 19.63
CA ARG A 221 10.26 8.40 19.29
C ARG A 221 10.59 8.28 17.80
N VAL A 222 10.26 9.27 16.97
CA VAL A 222 10.56 9.28 15.53
C VAL A 222 11.85 10.07 15.29
N ASP A 223 12.89 9.39 14.78
CA ASP A 223 14.17 9.99 14.42
C ASP A 223 14.12 10.62 13.01
N LYS A 224 13.87 9.79 11.99
CA LYS A 224 13.72 10.18 10.58
C LYS A 224 12.54 9.46 9.97
N MET A 225 11.82 10.14 9.08
CA MET A 225 10.61 9.59 8.47
C MET A 225 10.41 10.12 7.06
N ILE A 226 10.16 9.20 6.13
CA ILE A 226 9.64 9.49 4.80
C ILE A 226 8.19 9.00 4.70
N MET A 227 7.31 9.86 4.19
CA MET A 227 5.95 9.51 3.75
C MET A 227 5.86 9.71 2.25
N ASP A 228 5.75 8.62 1.49
CA ASP A 228 5.80 8.61 0.02
C ASP A 228 4.47 8.08 -0.55
N ALA A 229 3.93 8.71 -1.60
CA ALA A 229 2.57 8.42 -2.08
C ALA A 229 1.54 8.65 -0.95
N VAL A 230 1.32 9.91 -0.59
CA VAL A 230 0.67 10.27 0.67
C VAL A 230 -0.85 10.13 0.59
N GLN A 231 -1.42 9.20 1.37
CA GLN A 231 -2.86 9.15 1.61
C GLN A 231 -3.28 10.18 2.67
N ASN A 232 -4.43 10.83 2.47
CA ASN A 232 -5.00 11.77 3.44
C ASN A 232 -5.59 11.03 4.65
N PRO A 233 -4.98 11.10 5.85
CA PRO A 233 -5.45 10.37 7.00
C PRO A 233 -6.74 10.97 7.59
N HIS A 234 -7.07 12.24 7.30
CA HIS A 234 -8.31 12.84 7.78
C HIS A 234 -9.53 12.21 7.12
N GLU A 235 -9.49 12.01 5.80
CA GLU A 235 -10.58 11.32 5.08
C GLU A 235 -10.59 9.83 5.41
N TYR A 236 -9.42 9.18 5.50
CA TYR A 236 -9.27 7.77 5.89
C TYR A 236 -10.00 7.45 7.20
N TYR A 237 -9.75 8.22 8.26
CA TYR A 237 -10.34 7.96 9.56
C TYR A 237 -11.78 8.47 9.68
N HIS A 238 -12.12 9.61 9.08
CA HIS A 238 -13.33 10.36 9.49
C HIS A 238 -14.38 10.58 8.40
N ALA A 239 -14.04 10.45 7.12
CA ALA A 239 -15.02 10.59 6.04
C ALA A 239 -15.77 9.28 5.80
N LEU A 240 -16.84 9.31 4.99
CA LEU A 240 -17.49 8.07 4.52
C LEU A 240 -16.66 7.35 3.45
N ALA A 241 -15.93 8.10 2.62
CA ALA A 241 -15.05 7.58 1.59
C ALA A 241 -13.78 8.45 1.48
N ASP A 242 -12.75 7.92 0.81
CA ASP A 242 -11.50 8.61 0.49
C ASP A 242 -11.69 9.33 -0.84
N PHE A 243 -12.01 10.63 -0.79
CA PHE A 243 -12.33 11.41 -1.97
C PHE A 243 -11.07 11.99 -2.60
N GLU A 244 -10.21 12.59 -1.79
CA GLU A 244 -8.97 13.23 -2.24
C GLU A 244 -8.05 12.25 -2.98
N GLU A 245 -8.12 10.97 -2.63
CA GLU A 245 -7.38 9.85 -3.24
C GLU A 245 -7.47 9.81 -4.78
N TRP A 246 -8.57 10.30 -5.37
CA TRP A 246 -8.87 10.13 -6.81
C TRP A 246 -8.76 11.40 -7.66
N THR A 247 -8.27 12.52 -7.12
CA THR A 247 -8.39 13.82 -7.81
C THR A 247 -7.56 13.95 -9.09
N ASP A 248 -6.51 13.13 -9.26
CA ASP A 248 -5.69 13.12 -10.48
C ASP A 248 -5.87 11.87 -11.35
N SER A 249 -6.71 10.90 -10.95
CA SER A 249 -6.81 9.62 -11.67
C SER A 249 -7.24 9.78 -13.12
N ASP A 250 -8.15 10.71 -13.41
CA ASP A 250 -8.60 10.98 -14.79
C ASP A 250 -7.48 11.54 -15.67
N ARG A 251 -6.59 12.37 -15.10
CA ARG A 251 -5.42 12.91 -15.81
C ARG A 251 -4.42 11.81 -16.14
N VAL A 252 -4.15 10.90 -15.19
CA VAL A 252 -3.27 9.75 -15.43
C VAL A 252 -3.87 8.82 -16.47
N PHE A 253 -5.18 8.60 -16.44
CA PHE A 253 -5.87 7.81 -17.46
C PHE A 253 -5.72 8.42 -18.86
N SER A 254 -5.94 9.73 -19.02
CA SER A 254 -5.71 10.43 -20.30
C SER A 254 -4.25 10.36 -20.75
N ALA A 255 -3.30 10.44 -19.82
CA ALA A 255 -1.86 10.43 -20.12
C ALA A 255 -1.36 9.11 -20.74
N ILE A 256 -2.05 7.99 -20.52
CA ILE A 256 -1.78 6.73 -21.23
C ILE A 256 -1.86 6.97 -22.74
N PHE A 257 -2.91 7.64 -23.20
CA PHE A 257 -3.14 7.87 -24.62
C PHE A 257 -2.26 8.99 -25.17
N GLU A 258 -2.00 10.04 -24.38
CA GLU A 258 -1.06 11.11 -24.76
C GLU A 258 0.37 10.57 -24.95
N GLY A 259 0.84 9.77 -24.00
CA GLY A 259 2.13 9.09 -24.10
C GLY A 259 2.18 8.14 -25.31
N CYS A 260 1.08 7.41 -25.55
CA CYS A 260 0.97 6.47 -26.66
C CYS A 260 1.14 7.15 -28.03
N VAL A 261 0.47 8.29 -28.25
CA VAL A 261 0.57 9.03 -29.52
C VAL A 261 1.89 9.79 -29.66
N ALA A 262 2.52 10.16 -28.54
CA ALA A 262 3.83 10.79 -28.53
C ALA A 262 4.97 9.81 -28.85
N ALA A 263 4.79 8.51 -28.55
CA ALA A 263 5.77 7.44 -28.79
C ALA A 263 5.16 6.29 -29.62
N PRO A 264 4.71 6.55 -30.87
CA PRO A 264 3.98 5.57 -31.67
C PRO A 264 4.79 4.31 -31.96
N GLU A 265 6.12 4.38 -32.03
CA GLU A 265 7.00 3.22 -32.21
C GLU A 265 6.96 2.22 -31.04
N ASN A 266 6.51 2.66 -29.86
CA ASN A 266 6.44 1.84 -28.64
C ASN A 266 5.00 1.60 -28.15
N CYS A 267 3.99 2.07 -28.88
CA CYS A 267 2.58 1.90 -28.50
C CYS A 267 1.73 1.24 -29.60
N ALA A 268 1.23 0.03 -29.33
CA ALA A 268 0.43 -0.75 -30.28
C ALA A 268 -0.84 -0.01 -30.79
N LEU A 269 -1.53 0.73 -29.90
CA LEU A 269 -2.73 1.51 -30.26
C LEU A 269 -2.43 2.59 -31.31
N ALA A 270 -1.31 3.31 -31.16
CA ALA A 270 -0.90 4.34 -32.12
C ALA A 270 -0.44 3.72 -33.44
N GLN A 271 0.28 2.58 -33.39
CA GLN A 271 0.76 1.88 -34.60
C GLN A 271 -0.38 1.45 -35.53
N ARG A 272 -1.45 0.86 -34.95
CA ARG A 272 -2.56 0.34 -35.76
C ARG A 272 -3.42 1.45 -36.36
N ASN A 273 -3.66 2.54 -35.63
CA ASN A 273 -4.54 3.62 -36.08
C ASN A 273 -3.82 4.66 -36.97
N GLY A 274 -2.49 4.68 -36.95
CA GLY A 274 -1.66 5.49 -37.84
C GLY A 274 -1.39 6.92 -37.34
N SER A 275 -0.55 7.66 -38.06
CA SER A 275 0.01 8.95 -37.61
C SER A 275 -0.98 10.12 -37.51
N GLY A 276 -2.25 9.91 -37.82
CA GLY A 276 -3.32 10.93 -37.74
C GLY A 276 -4.19 10.80 -36.50
N THR A 277 -4.03 9.73 -35.71
CA THR A 277 -4.87 9.46 -34.53
C THR A 277 -4.48 10.33 -33.36
N THR A 278 -5.48 10.92 -32.73
CA THR A 278 -5.31 11.76 -31.54
C THR A 278 -5.47 10.95 -30.25
N ALA A 279 -4.86 11.41 -29.16
CA ALA A 279 -5.03 10.80 -27.84
C ALA A 279 -6.51 10.75 -27.42
N ALA A 280 -7.27 11.82 -27.72
CA ALA A 280 -8.70 11.90 -27.43
C ALA A 280 -9.54 10.86 -28.19
N GLU A 281 -9.19 10.54 -29.44
CA GLU A 281 -9.86 9.48 -30.19
C GLU A 281 -9.58 8.09 -29.60
N LEU A 282 -8.34 7.83 -29.17
CA LEU A 282 -7.98 6.57 -28.49
C LEU A 282 -8.69 6.44 -27.14
N GLU A 283 -8.69 7.50 -26.34
CA GLU A 283 -9.37 7.53 -25.04
C GLU A 283 -10.87 7.28 -25.21
N GLN A 284 -11.51 7.98 -26.16
CA GLN A 284 -12.94 7.79 -26.43
C GLN A 284 -13.26 6.36 -26.90
N ALA A 285 -12.41 5.76 -27.74
CA ALA A 285 -12.60 4.38 -28.16
C ALA A 285 -12.55 3.40 -26.97
N VAL A 286 -11.69 3.64 -25.99
CA VAL A 286 -11.63 2.83 -24.76
C VAL A 286 -12.87 3.06 -23.88
N TRP A 287 -13.35 4.29 -23.76
CA TRP A 287 -14.62 4.58 -23.08
C TRP A 287 -15.80 3.85 -23.75
N ASP A 288 -15.88 3.88 -25.07
CA ASP A 288 -16.93 3.19 -25.83
C ASP A 288 -16.84 1.67 -25.66
N ALA A 289 -15.61 1.12 -25.59
CA ALA A 289 -15.38 -0.29 -25.31
C ALA A 289 -15.85 -0.67 -23.90
N LEU A 290 -15.48 0.12 -22.88
CA LEU A 290 -15.94 -0.08 -21.50
C LEU A 290 -17.48 -0.10 -21.44
N ASP A 291 -18.15 0.91 -22.02
CA ASP A 291 -19.61 0.96 -22.02
C ASP A 291 -20.26 -0.19 -22.80
N THR A 292 -19.61 -0.64 -23.89
CA THR A 292 -20.05 -1.83 -24.64
C THR A 292 -19.95 -3.10 -23.78
N LEU A 293 -18.86 -3.26 -23.03
CA LEU A 293 -18.61 -4.44 -22.19
C LEU A 293 -19.60 -4.58 -21.03
N LYS A 294 -20.30 -3.51 -20.62
CA LYS A 294 -21.44 -3.61 -19.67
C LYS A 294 -22.57 -4.50 -20.20
N ARG A 295 -22.73 -4.57 -21.53
CA ARG A 295 -23.85 -5.28 -22.19
C ARG A 295 -23.39 -6.44 -23.07
N ARG A 296 -22.14 -6.43 -23.51
CA ARG A 296 -21.54 -7.41 -24.42
C ARG A 296 -20.15 -7.82 -23.93
N PRO A 297 -20.04 -8.48 -22.77
CA PRO A 297 -18.76 -8.95 -22.27
C PRO A 297 -18.13 -9.98 -23.22
N LEU A 298 -16.81 -10.08 -23.21
CA LEU A 298 -16.07 -11.04 -24.04
C LEU A 298 -15.87 -12.35 -23.27
N ALA A 299 -16.15 -13.47 -23.94
CA ALA A 299 -15.88 -14.81 -23.42
C ALA A 299 -14.45 -15.23 -23.82
N LEU A 300 -13.56 -15.33 -22.84
CA LEU A 300 -12.13 -15.59 -23.02
C LEU A 300 -11.76 -16.92 -22.34
N GLY A 301 -12.34 -18.02 -22.82
CA GLY A 301 -12.20 -19.34 -22.21
C GLY A 301 -13.01 -19.47 -20.92
N THR A 302 -12.34 -19.71 -19.78
CA THR A 302 -12.95 -19.73 -18.44
C THR A 302 -13.12 -18.35 -17.82
N PHE A 303 -12.58 -17.31 -18.45
CA PHE A 303 -12.64 -15.94 -17.98
C PHE A 303 -13.64 -15.11 -18.78
N MET A 304 -14.33 -14.20 -18.11
CA MET A 304 -15.19 -13.19 -18.74
C MET A 304 -14.53 -11.82 -18.59
N LEU A 305 -14.27 -11.15 -19.69
CA LEU A 305 -13.86 -9.75 -19.67
C LEU A 305 -15.09 -8.87 -19.84
N ASP A 306 -15.56 -8.28 -18.74
CA ASP A 306 -16.66 -7.33 -18.68
C ASP A 306 -16.14 -5.91 -18.39
N TYR A 307 -17.07 -4.98 -18.08
CA TYR A 307 -16.74 -3.60 -17.69
C TYR A 307 -15.76 -3.56 -16.51
N SER A 308 -16.06 -4.31 -15.45
CA SER A 308 -15.27 -4.34 -14.22
C SER A 308 -13.88 -4.93 -14.49
N GLY A 309 -13.81 -6.01 -15.27
CA GLY A 309 -12.55 -6.66 -15.62
C GLY A 309 -11.62 -5.77 -16.45
N LEU A 310 -12.11 -5.13 -17.51
CA LEU A 310 -11.26 -4.23 -18.32
C LEU A 310 -10.83 -3.01 -17.50
N LYS A 311 -11.76 -2.45 -16.71
CA LYS A 311 -11.47 -1.29 -15.88
C LYS A 311 -10.47 -1.60 -14.77
N GLY A 312 -10.53 -2.77 -14.14
CA GLY A 312 -9.53 -3.25 -13.18
C GLY A 312 -8.14 -3.40 -13.80
N ILE A 313 -8.05 -3.94 -15.03
CA ILE A 313 -6.77 -4.01 -15.78
C ILE A 313 -6.17 -2.62 -16.00
N ILE A 314 -7.00 -1.64 -16.41
CA ILE A 314 -6.54 -0.26 -16.61
C ILE A 314 -6.18 0.39 -15.27
N ALA A 315 -7.00 0.24 -14.22
CA ALA A 315 -6.73 0.78 -12.89
C ALA A 315 -5.39 0.28 -12.33
N GLN A 316 -5.08 -1.02 -12.51
CA GLN A 316 -3.80 -1.59 -12.15
C GLN A 316 -2.63 -0.96 -12.92
N ALA A 317 -2.83 -0.56 -14.17
CA ALA A 317 -1.81 0.11 -14.97
C ALA A 317 -1.61 1.59 -14.59
N LEU A 318 -2.55 2.21 -13.86
CA LEU A 318 -2.38 3.57 -13.33
C LEU A 318 -1.34 3.65 -12.20
N TYR A 319 -0.90 2.50 -11.65
CA TYR A 319 0.17 2.46 -10.65
C TYR A 319 1.55 2.78 -11.23
N SER A 320 1.82 2.45 -12.50
CA SER A 320 3.15 2.67 -13.08
C SER A 320 3.15 2.70 -14.61
N PRO A 321 3.81 3.69 -15.24
CA PRO A 321 3.96 3.75 -16.69
C PRO A 321 4.70 2.59 -17.34
N SER A 322 5.50 1.83 -16.58
CA SER A 322 6.19 0.65 -17.10
C SER A 322 5.23 -0.41 -17.66
N GLY A 323 3.98 -0.43 -17.17
CA GLY A 323 2.92 -1.31 -17.66
C GLY A 323 2.18 -0.79 -18.90
N TRP A 324 2.34 0.48 -19.28
CA TRP A 324 1.53 1.11 -20.34
C TRP A 324 1.74 0.53 -21.75
N PRO A 325 2.95 0.11 -22.16
CA PRO A 325 3.13 -0.58 -23.45
C PRO A 325 2.31 -1.89 -23.53
N ALA A 326 2.33 -2.69 -22.46
CA ALA A 326 1.56 -3.92 -22.38
C ALA A 326 0.05 -3.64 -22.35
N LEU A 327 -0.38 -2.63 -21.58
CA LEU A 327 -1.77 -2.18 -21.57
C LEU A 327 -2.22 -1.76 -22.96
N ALA A 328 -1.43 -0.96 -23.68
CA ALA A 328 -1.77 -0.52 -25.02
C ALA A 328 -1.94 -1.71 -25.99
N ALA A 329 -1.09 -2.73 -25.89
CA ALA A 329 -1.26 -3.96 -26.66
C ALA A 329 -2.56 -4.70 -26.31
N THR A 330 -2.91 -4.79 -25.02
CA THR A 330 -4.18 -5.40 -24.58
C THR A 330 -5.39 -4.62 -25.08
N LEU A 331 -5.38 -3.29 -24.92
CA LEU A 331 -6.45 -2.40 -25.39
C LEU A 331 -6.62 -2.50 -26.90
N ASP A 332 -5.52 -2.62 -27.64
CA ASP A 332 -5.57 -2.77 -29.10
C ASP A 332 -6.34 -4.02 -29.51
N LEU A 333 -6.07 -5.16 -28.85
CA LEU A 333 -6.77 -6.42 -29.10
C LEU A 333 -8.25 -6.36 -28.70
N VAL A 334 -8.58 -5.67 -27.59
CA VAL A 334 -9.96 -5.43 -27.18
C VAL A 334 -10.71 -4.62 -28.23
N LEU A 335 -10.13 -3.51 -28.69
CA LEU A 335 -10.72 -2.65 -29.72
C LEU A 335 -10.82 -3.34 -31.09
N ALA A 336 -9.91 -4.26 -31.41
CA ALA A 336 -9.96 -5.09 -32.60
C ALA A 336 -10.97 -6.26 -32.51
N GLY A 337 -11.44 -6.59 -31.30
CA GLY A 337 -12.28 -7.75 -31.05
C GLY A 337 -11.56 -9.09 -31.23
N ASP A 338 -10.23 -9.13 -31.06
CA ASP A 338 -9.43 -10.34 -31.22
C ASP A 338 -9.48 -11.24 -29.96
N VAL A 339 -10.63 -11.89 -29.80
CA VAL A 339 -10.91 -12.84 -28.71
C VAL A 339 -9.89 -13.98 -28.65
N ALA A 340 -9.37 -14.44 -29.79
CA ALA A 340 -8.41 -15.54 -29.82
C ALA A 340 -7.06 -15.14 -29.23
N ALA A 341 -6.55 -13.96 -29.59
CA ALA A 341 -5.32 -13.43 -29.01
C ALA A 341 -5.48 -13.12 -27.52
N LEU A 342 -6.58 -12.49 -27.11
CA LEU A 342 -6.89 -12.22 -25.71
C LEU A 342 -6.98 -13.49 -24.86
N THR A 343 -7.59 -14.55 -25.40
CA THR A 343 -7.68 -15.85 -24.71
C THR A 343 -6.30 -16.47 -24.49
N ARG A 344 -5.38 -16.35 -25.45
CA ARG A 344 -3.99 -16.81 -25.28
C ARG A 344 -3.26 -16.04 -24.20
N ILE A 345 -3.37 -14.71 -24.21
CA ILE A 345 -2.78 -13.85 -23.17
C ILE A 345 -3.28 -14.29 -21.80
N ILE A 346 -4.58 -14.42 -21.61
CA ILE A 346 -5.15 -14.85 -20.32
C ILE A 346 -4.62 -16.24 -19.91
N ALA A 347 -4.55 -17.20 -20.84
CA ALA A 347 -4.00 -18.52 -20.54
C ALA A 347 -2.52 -18.47 -20.11
N GLU A 348 -1.69 -17.63 -20.75
CA GLU A 348 -0.28 -17.43 -20.41
C GLU A 348 -0.09 -16.73 -19.06
N PHE A 349 -1.01 -15.84 -18.69
CA PHE A 349 -1.02 -15.13 -17.40
C PHE A 349 -1.72 -15.90 -16.27
N GLY A 350 -1.96 -17.21 -16.44
CA GLY A 350 -2.48 -18.07 -15.37
C GLY A 350 -3.99 -18.26 -15.36
N GLY A 351 -4.70 -17.91 -16.45
CA GLY A 351 -6.15 -18.12 -16.62
C GLY A 351 -6.65 -19.56 -16.36
N GLY A 352 -5.76 -20.56 -16.44
CA GLY A 352 -6.05 -21.94 -16.08
C GLY A 352 -6.01 -22.26 -14.58
N GLU A 353 -5.30 -21.44 -13.77
CA GLU A 353 -5.17 -21.58 -12.30
C GLU A 353 -6.22 -20.75 -11.53
N VAL A 354 -7.00 -19.91 -12.22
CA VAL A 354 -8.01 -18.99 -11.64
C VAL A 354 -9.16 -19.72 -10.91
N LEU A 355 -9.28 -21.04 -11.07
CA LEU A 355 -10.27 -21.86 -10.35
C LEU A 355 -9.68 -22.69 -9.20
N ASP A 356 -8.37 -22.62 -8.95
CA ASP A 356 -7.76 -23.26 -7.79
C ASP A 356 -8.19 -22.53 -6.51
N PRO A 357 -8.87 -23.20 -5.56
CA PRO A 357 -9.29 -22.59 -4.31
C PRO A 357 -8.13 -21.95 -3.52
N GLU A 358 -6.91 -22.49 -3.57
CA GLU A 358 -5.79 -21.94 -2.82
C GLU A 358 -5.23 -20.66 -3.45
N VAL A 359 -5.24 -20.56 -4.79
CA VAL A 359 -4.88 -19.33 -5.52
C VAL A 359 -5.88 -18.22 -5.21
N ILE A 360 -7.17 -18.54 -5.21
CA ILE A 360 -8.21 -17.57 -4.83
C ILE A 360 -8.10 -17.21 -3.35
N ARG A 361 -7.85 -18.18 -2.47
CA ARG A 361 -7.64 -17.91 -1.04
C ARG A 361 -6.48 -16.94 -0.83
N ALA A 362 -5.36 -17.15 -1.52
CA ALA A 362 -4.22 -16.25 -1.48
C ALA A 362 -4.58 -14.84 -1.96
N SER A 363 -5.43 -14.72 -2.97
CA SER A 363 -5.93 -13.44 -3.51
C SER A 363 -6.92 -12.73 -2.58
N MET A 364 -7.77 -13.49 -1.88
CA MET A 364 -8.82 -12.96 -0.99
C MET A 364 -8.27 -12.54 0.38
N ARG A 365 -7.15 -13.11 0.84
CA ARG A 365 -6.52 -12.73 2.11
C ARG A 365 -6.22 -11.22 2.23
N PRO A 366 -5.48 -10.59 1.29
CA PRO A 366 -5.22 -9.16 1.37
C PRO A 366 -6.52 -8.33 1.29
N LEU A 367 -7.54 -8.79 0.55
CA LEU A 367 -8.83 -8.12 0.49
C LEU A 367 -9.61 -8.12 1.80
N LEU A 368 -9.69 -9.27 2.47
CA LEU A 368 -10.33 -9.31 3.77
C LEU A 368 -9.55 -8.47 4.78
N ALA A 369 -8.21 -8.55 4.76
CA ALA A 369 -7.37 -7.73 5.62
C ALA A 369 -7.57 -6.23 5.37
N LEU A 370 -7.62 -5.79 4.10
CA LEU A 370 -7.94 -4.42 3.72
C LEU A 370 -9.29 -3.99 4.31
N ILE A 371 -10.35 -4.77 4.11
CA ILE A 371 -11.68 -4.48 4.64
C ILE A 371 -11.64 -4.39 6.18
N GLY A 372 -10.99 -5.36 6.84
CA GLY A 372 -10.91 -5.42 8.30
C GLY A 372 -10.18 -4.22 8.92
N ILE A 373 -9.06 -3.82 8.32
CA ILE A 373 -8.24 -2.68 8.75
C ILE A 373 -8.96 -1.36 8.46
N HIS A 374 -9.31 -1.13 7.18
CA HIS A 374 -9.91 0.13 6.72
C HIS A 374 -11.23 0.44 7.42
N CYS A 375 -12.13 -0.55 7.50
CA CYS A 375 -13.42 -0.37 8.15
C CYS A 375 -13.32 -0.33 9.68
N GLY A 376 -12.31 -1.01 10.26
CA GLY A 376 -12.02 -0.94 11.69
C GLY A 376 -11.54 0.44 12.12
N ASP A 377 -10.67 1.06 11.32
CA ASP A 377 -10.12 2.39 11.60
C ASP A 377 -11.13 3.51 11.31
N ARG A 378 -11.93 3.41 10.26
CA ARG A 378 -12.90 4.44 9.89
C ARG A 378 -13.98 4.59 10.96
N THR A 379 -14.28 5.82 11.37
CA THR A 379 -15.34 6.13 12.35
C THR A 379 -16.70 6.39 11.71
N ALA A 380 -16.73 6.85 10.46
CA ALA A 380 -17.98 7.17 9.78
C ALA A 380 -18.82 5.91 9.51
N ARG A 381 -20.13 6.02 9.72
CA ARG A 381 -21.12 4.97 9.48
C ARG A 381 -22.34 5.56 8.78
N ALA A 382 -23.12 4.72 8.10
CA ALA A 382 -24.38 5.10 7.48
C ALA A 382 -25.44 4.05 7.80
N ALA A 383 -26.69 4.46 8.04
CA ALA A 383 -27.76 3.55 8.44
C ALA A 383 -28.51 2.96 7.24
N THR A 384 -28.57 3.71 6.13
CA THR A 384 -29.31 3.35 4.92
C THR A 384 -28.47 3.60 3.67
N LEU A 385 -28.90 3.02 2.54
CA LEU A 385 -28.32 3.31 1.23
C LEU A 385 -28.38 4.82 0.92
N ASP A 386 -29.52 5.46 1.20
CA ASP A 386 -29.70 6.90 0.93
C ASP A 386 -28.73 7.77 1.72
N ASP A 387 -28.32 7.35 2.92
CA ASP A 387 -27.35 8.09 3.74
C ASP A 387 -25.93 8.07 3.17
N VAL A 388 -25.55 7.01 2.44
CA VAL A 388 -24.22 6.87 1.83
C VAL A 388 -24.16 7.41 0.40
N MET A 389 -25.32 7.57 -0.27
CA MET A 389 -25.38 8.05 -1.65
C MET A 389 -24.67 9.39 -1.91
N PRO A 390 -24.75 10.42 -1.03
CA PRO A 390 -24.00 11.66 -1.24
C PRO A 390 -22.49 11.47 -1.32
N ALA A 391 -21.93 10.49 -0.59
CA ALA A 391 -20.52 10.14 -0.70
C ALA A 391 -20.23 9.46 -2.04
N VAL A 392 -21.08 8.52 -2.48
CA VAL A 392 -20.93 7.87 -3.79
C VAL A 392 -21.00 8.87 -4.93
N GLU A 393 -21.95 9.81 -4.89
CA GLU A 393 -22.08 10.88 -5.89
C GLU A 393 -20.85 11.79 -5.92
N ARG A 394 -20.29 12.11 -4.75
CA ARG A 394 -19.03 12.85 -4.66
C ARG A 394 -17.86 12.06 -5.26
N LEU A 395 -17.75 10.75 -5.02
CA LEU A 395 -16.71 9.92 -5.65
C LEU A 395 -16.81 9.96 -7.18
N TYR A 396 -18.03 9.79 -7.73
CA TYR A 396 -18.27 9.90 -9.18
C TYR A 396 -17.94 11.28 -9.74
N ALA A 397 -18.15 12.34 -8.97
CA ALA A 397 -17.82 13.70 -9.37
C ALA A 397 -16.32 14.00 -9.26
N THR A 398 -15.60 13.34 -8.35
CA THR A 398 -14.14 13.51 -8.20
C THR A 398 -13.39 12.93 -9.39
N SER A 399 -13.74 11.72 -9.82
CA SER A 399 -13.09 11.06 -10.96
C SER A 399 -14.08 10.20 -11.72
N ARG A 400 -14.15 10.43 -13.04
CA ARG A 400 -14.93 9.60 -13.97
C ARG A 400 -14.39 8.18 -14.02
N PHE A 401 -13.06 8.02 -13.91
CA PHE A 401 -12.39 6.74 -13.96
C PHE A 401 -12.43 6.02 -12.60
N MET A 402 -11.84 6.56 -11.52
CA MET A 402 -11.72 5.84 -10.25
C MET A 402 -12.94 5.97 -9.33
N GLY A 403 -13.87 6.89 -9.60
CA GLY A 403 -14.98 7.18 -8.68
C GLY A 403 -15.93 6.00 -8.39
N ASP A 404 -15.96 4.98 -9.24
CA ASP A 404 -16.83 3.80 -9.08
C ASP A 404 -16.13 2.54 -8.58
N VAL A 405 -14.84 2.64 -8.22
CA VAL A 405 -13.99 1.55 -7.74
C VAL A 405 -14.23 1.23 -6.27
N THR A 406 -14.28 2.25 -5.42
CA THR A 406 -14.37 2.13 -3.95
C THR A 406 -15.77 2.20 -3.31
N PRO A 407 -16.90 2.43 -4.01
CA PRO A 407 -18.22 2.41 -3.37
C PRO A 407 -18.56 1.10 -2.64
N SER A 408 -18.10 -0.06 -3.12
CA SER A 408 -18.33 -1.35 -2.45
C SER A 408 -17.66 -1.41 -1.05
N LEU A 409 -16.41 -0.93 -0.95
CA LEU A 409 -15.69 -0.79 0.31
C LEU A 409 -16.35 0.25 1.21
N THR A 410 -16.70 1.42 0.65
CA THR A 410 -17.41 2.51 1.33
C THR A 410 -18.69 1.99 2.01
N MET A 411 -19.52 1.26 1.27
CA MET A 411 -20.79 0.69 1.78
C MET A 411 -20.57 -0.44 2.79
N THR A 412 -19.48 -1.21 2.66
CA THR A 412 -19.10 -2.22 3.66
C THR A 412 -18.68 -1.55 4.97
N CYS A 413 -17.82 -0.53 4.90
CA CYS A 413 -17.34 0.19 6.08
C CYS A 413 -18.44 1.00 6.76
N ALA A 414 -19.37 1.57 5.99
CA ALA A 414 -20.52 2.27 6.52
C ALA A 414 -21.40 1.40 7.44
N GLN A 415 -21.40 0.08 7.21
CA GLN A 415 -22.17 -0.92 7.94
C GLN A 415 -21.31 -1.79 8.89
N TRP A 416 -20.04 -1.43 9.08
CA TRP A 416 -19.08 -2.25 9.82
C TRP A 416 -19.41 -2.34 11.31
N ARG A 417 -19.33 -3.56 11.86
CA ARG A 417 -19.79 -3.90 13.22
C ARG A 417 -18.67 -4.28 14.19
N ILE A 418 -17.46 -4.56 13.70
CA ILE A 418 -16.33 -4.90 14.57
C ILE A 418 -15.72 -3.60 15.06
N GLU A 419 -15.79 -3.36 16.37
CA GLU A 419 -15.09 -2.25 16.99
C GLU A 419 -13.65 -2.67 17.32
N PRO A 420 -12.64 -1.86 16.94
CA PRO A 420 -11.27 -2.12 17.32
C PRO A 420 -11.08 -1.88 18.83
N ARG A 421 -10.19 -2.65 19.45
CA ARG A 421 -9.83 -2.44 20.88
C ARG A 421 -9.18 -1.08 21.11
N GLU A 422 -8.47 -0.59 20.10
CA GLU A 422 -7.93 0.75 20.07
C GLU A 422 -8.07 1.30 18.66
N ARG A 423 -8.64 2.50 18.53
CA ARG A 423 -8.68 3.28 17.30
C ARG A 423 -7.91 4.56 17.54
N TYR A 424 -7.12 5.00 16.56
CA TYR A 424 -6.55 6.34 16.64
C TYR A 424 -7.69 7.38 16.48
N GLY A 425 -7.80 8.27 17.45
CA GLY A 425 -8.80 9.36 17.44
C GLY A 425 -8.18 10.74 17.65
N GLY A 426 -6.85 10.84 17.54
CA GLY A 426 -6.12 12.10 17.68
C GLY A 426 -6.15 12.94 16.41
N ARG A 427 -5.48 14.09 16.45
CA ARG A 427 -5.35 15.00 15.31
C ARG A 427 -4.02 14.77 14.59
N PHE A 428 -3.93 15.26 13.35
CA PHE A 428 -2.68 15.28 12.58
C PHE A 428 -2.12 16.71 12.42
N ASP A 429 -2.58 17.67 13.23
CA ASP A 429 -2.11 19.06 13.19
C ASP A 429 -1.08 19.34 14.29
N GLY A 430 -0.01 20.05 13.94
CA GLY A 430 1.06 20.42 14.87
C GLY A 430 1.88 19.23 15.36
N VAL A 431 1.99 18.17 14.55
CA VAL A 431 2.81 16.99 14.88
C VAL A 431 4.28 17.39 14.82
N ARG A 432 4.99 17.23 15.95
CA ARG A 432 6.40 17.61 16.09
C ARG A 432 7.25 16.38 16.44
N THR A 433 7.85 15.76 15.44
CA THR A 433 8.81 14.66 15.60
C THR A 433 10.21 15.18 15.99
N ARG A 434 11.16 14.29 16.31
CA ARG A 434 12.53 14.72 16.69
C ARG A 434 13.29 15.35 15.52
N GLY A 435 13.19 14.71 14.36
CA GLY A 435 13.64 15.23 13.08
C GLY A 435 12.45 15.56 12.19
N PRO A 436 12.57 16.54 11.27
CA PRO A 436 11.47 16.89 10.37
C PRO A 436 11.19 15.75 9.38
N VAL A 437 9.92 15.59 9.02
CA VAL A 437 9.43 14.54 8.11
C VAL A 437 9.62 15.00 6.66
N LEU A 438 10.08 14.10 5.79
CA LEU A 438 10.08 14.31 4.35
C LEU A 438 8.82 13.66 3.74
N PHE A 439 8.00 14.46 3.07
CA PHE A 439 6.88 13.98 2.28
C PHE A 439 7.29 13.90 0.81
N ILE A 440 6.88 12.86 0.10
CA ILE A 440 7.11 12.69 -1.33
C ILE A 440 5.76 12.51 -2.01
N GLY A 441 5.49 13.32 -3.03
CA GLY A 441 4.31 13.19 -3.87
C GLY A 441 4.70 13.29 -5.34
N ASN A 442 4.17 12.40 -6.17
CA ASN A 442 4.34 12.51 -7.61
C ASN A 442 3.33 13.53 -8.15
N THR A 443 3.73 14.32 -9.14
CA THR A 443 2.84 15.30 -9.81
C THR A 443 1.58 14.63 -10.37
N TYR A 444 1.70 13.39 -10.86
CA TYR A 444 0.58 12.61 -11.40
C TYR A 444 0.50 11.22 -10.77
N ASP A 445 -0.05 11.17 -9.57
CA ASP A 445 -0.38 9.92 -8.87
C ASP A 445 -1.89 9.67 -8.92
N ALA A 446 -2.31 8.56 -9.52
CA ALA A 446 -3.71 8.21 -9.69
C ALA A 446 -4.38 7.69 -8.41
N HIS A 447 -3.60 7.40 -7.36
CA HIS A 447 -4.06 6.81 -6.11
C HIS A 447 -3.72 7.67 -4.90
N THR A 448 -2.67 8.48 -4.92
CA THR A 448 -2.35 9.38 -3.80
C THR A 448 -1.82 10.70 -4.34
N PRO A 449 -2.70 11.58 -4.81
CA PRO A 449 -2.31 12.77 -5.56
C PRO A 449 -1.47 13.73 -4.72
N LEU A 450 -0.63 14.52 -5.39
CA LEU A 450 0.29 15.47 -4.76
C LEU A 450 -0.38 16.42 -3.76
N VAL A 451 -1.65 16.79 -3.99
CA VAL A 451 -2.43 17.62 -3.07
C VAL A 451 -2.51 17.02 -1.67
N SER A 452 -2.61 15.69 -1.56
CA SER A 452 -2.59 14.97 -0.28
C SER A 452 -1.26 15.16 0.45
N ALA A 453 -0.13 15.10 -0.26
CA ALA A 453 1.19 15.30 0.34
C ALA A 453 1.32 16.72 0.94
N TYR A 454 0.85 17.74 0.23
CA TYR A 454 0.82 19.11 0.75
C TYR A 454 -0.14 19.28 1.93
N ASN A 455 -1.35 18.71 1.84
CA ASN A 455 -2.35 18.81 2.89
C ASN A 455 -1.87 18.15 4.19
N VAL A 456 -1.31 16.93 4.11
CA VAL A 456 -0.80 16.23 5.29
C VAL A 456 0.46 16.90 5.83
N SER A 457 1.39 17.31 4.95
CA SER A 457 2.61 18.02 5.37
C SER A 457 2.31 19.31 6.14
N SER A 458 1.21 20.01 5.84
CA SER A 458 0.80 21.21 6.58
C SER A 458 0.55 20.97 8.08
N GLY A 459 0.29 19.72 8.47
CA GLY A 459 0.12 19.30 9.87
C GLY A 459 1.42 18.98 10.61
N PHE A 460 2.58 18.93 9.94
CA PHE A 460 3.84 18.48 10.52
C PHE A 460 4.85 19.62 10.65
N GLU A 461 5.40 19.83 11.84
CA GLU A 461 6.31 20.97 12.11
C GLU A 461 7.64 20.77 11.37
N GLY A 462 7.97 21.70 10.50
CA GLY A 462 9.26 21.74 9.78
C GLY A 462 9.40 20.71 8.67
N SER A 463 8.34 20.01 8.29
CA SER A 463 8.36 19.09 7.15
C SER A 463 8.53 19.81 5.81
N VAL A 464 8.98 19.06 4.81
CA VAL A 464 9.09 19.51 3.41
C VAL A 464 8.43 18.48 2.51
N VAL A 465 7.78 18.96 1.44
CA VAL A 465 7.28 18.13 0.34
C VAL A 465 8.31 18.17 -0.79
N LEU A 466 8.79 16.99 -1.19
CA LEU A 466 9.47 16.76 -2.45
C LEU A 466 8.44 16.37 -3.49
N GLU A 467 8.34 17.16 -4.55
CA GLU A 467 7.55 16.79 -5.72
C GLU A 467 8.41 15.99 -6.71
N VAL A 468 7.87 14.88 -7.22
CA VAL A 468 8.50 14.12 -8.30
C VAL A 468 7.64 14.27 -9.56
N ASN A 469 8.16 14.99 -10.55
CA ASN A 469 7.46 15.24 -11.80
C ASN A 469 7.44 14.00 -12.69
N GLY A 470 6.39 13.20 -12.52
CA GLY A 470 6.16 11.99 -13.29
C GLY A 470 4.81 11.34 -12.97
N TYR A 471 4.50 10.31 -13.76
CA TYR A 471 3.29 9.50 -13.63
C TYR A 471 3.61 8.23 -12.85
N GLY A 472 2.77 7.89 -11.87
CA GLY A 472 2.87 6.64 -11.12
C GLY A 472 2.56 6.81 -9.64
N HIS A 473 2.37 5.69 -8.95
CA HIS A 473 2.04 5.66 -7.53
C HIS A 473 3.30 5.59 -6.66
N GLY A 474 3.61 6.69 -5.99
CA GLY A 474 4.82 6.83 -5.17
C GLY A 474 6.11 6.95 -5.97
N SER A 475 7.18 7.38 -5.30
CA SER A 475 8.45 7.68 -5.96
C SER A 475 9.09 6.46 -6.61
N LEU A 476 8.83 5.25 -6.08
CA LEU A 476 9.32 4.02 -6.67
C LEU A 476 8.79 3.76 -8.09
N ALA A 477 7.64 4.31 -8.48
CA ALA A 477 7.13 4.19 -9.83
C ALA A 477 7.82 5.13 -10.84
N VAL A 478 8.62 6.09 -10.37
CA VAL A 478 9.21 7.17 -11.18
C VAL A 478 10.73 7.21 -10.98
N PRO A 479 11.50 6.48 -11.82
CA PRO A 479 12.96 6.55 -11.80
C PRO A 479 13.47 8.00 -11.93
N SER A 480 14.23 8.46 -10.95
CA SER A 480 14.79 9.81 -10.91
C SER A 480 16.07 9.87 -10.09
N LEU A 481 17.15 10.35 -10.69
CA LEU A 481 18.43 10.61 -10.07
C LEU A 481 18.30 11.66 -8.96
N CYS A 482 17.55 12.73 -9.23
CA CYS A 482 17.28 13.77 -8.25
C CYS A 482 16.59 13.20 -6.99
N THR A 483 15.60 12.32 -7.18
CA THR A 483 14.94 11.64 -6.05
C THR A 483 15.93 10.77 -5.29
N LEU A 484 16.75 9.97 -6.00
CA LEU A 484 17.78 9.12 -5.39
C LEU A 484 18.76 9.91 -4.54
N GLU A 485 19.28 11.03 -5.05
CA GLU A 485 20.20 11.90 -4.32
C GLU A 485 19.54 12.53 -3.09
N THR A 486 18.30 12.99 -3.24
CA THR A 486 17.55 13.65 -2.17
C THR A 486 17.22 12.68 -1.04
N THR A 487 16.69 11.49 -1.33
CA THR A 487 16.36 10.49 -0.29
C THR A 487 17.63 9.95 0.36
N THR A 488 18.71 9.77 -0.41
CA THR A 488 20.00 9.35 0.14
C THR A 488 20.55 10.39 1.12
N ALA A 489 20.51 11.69 0.76
CA ALA A 489 20.94 12.76 1.66
C ALA A 489 20.10 12.78 2.95
N TYR A 490 18.77 12.68 2.83
CA TYR A 490 17.87 12.63 3.99
C TYR A 490 18.20 11.46 4.92
N TRP A 491 18.37 10.26 4.39
CA TRP A 491 18.67 9.09 5.22
C TRP A 491 20.04 9.18 5.88
N LEU A 492 21.08 9.61 5.17
CA LEU A 492 22.43 9.65 5.72
C LEU A 492 22.60 10.75 6.77
N ASN A 493 22.09 11.95 6.54
CA ASN A 493 22.40 13.11 7.39
C ASN A 493 21.19 13.95 7.82
N GLY A 494 19.97 13.59 7.43
CA GLY A 494 18.75 14.32 7.77
C GLY A 494 18.55 15.60 6.95
N SER A 495 19.28 15.80 5.86
CA SER A 495 19.09 16.96 4.99
C SER A 495 17.78 16.86 4.23
N LEU A 496 16.97 17.90 4.34
CA LEU A 496 15.77 18.08 3.53
C LEU A 496 16.12 18.87 2.26
N PRO A 497 15.38 18.66 1.15
CA PRO A 497 15.48 19.53 0.00
C PRO A 497 14.95 20.95 0.32
N ASP A 498 15.31 21.93 -0.51
CA ASP A 498 14.72 23.26 -0.40
C ASP A 498 13.19 23.18 -0.64
N PRO A 499 12.36 23.96 0.09
CA PRO A 499 10.92 23.97 -0.15
C PRO A 499 10.57 24.32 -1.61
N GLY A 500 9.73 23.50 -2.24
CA GLY A 500 9.36 23.65 -3.65
C GLY A 500 10.33 22.99 -4.63
N THR A 501 11.25 22.15 -4.15
CA THR A 501 12.07 21.29 -5.02
C THR A 501 11.19 20.33 -5.79
N VAL A 502 11.44 20.25 -7.10
CA VAL A 502 10.82 19.30 -8.03
C VAL A 502 11.93 18.45 -8.63
N CYS A 503 11.81 17.14 -8.52
CA CYS A 503 12.68 16.18 -9.19
C CYS A 503 12.02 15.68 -10.48
N GLU A 504 12.69 15.85 -11.61
CA GLU A 504 12.21 15.36 -12.91
C GLU A 504 12.34 13.83 -13.02
N SER A 505 11.38 13.19 -13.70
CA SER A 505 11.48 11.79 -14.11
C SER A 505 12.58 11.61 -15.16
N ASP A 506 13.48 10.65 -14.94
CA ASP A 506 14.46 10.21 -15.94
C ASP A 506 13.90 9.12 -16.87
N MET A 507 12.64 8.70 -16.65
CA MET A 507 11.93 7.72 -17.46
C MET A 507 10.94 8.41 -18.39
N PRO A 508 11.24 8.52 -19.70
CA PRO A 508 10.24 8.89 -20.69
C PRO A 508 9.09 7.87 -20.72
N LEU A 509 7.86 8.33 -20.98
CA LEU A 509 6.71 7.45 -21.16
C LEU A 509 6.92 6.49 -22.34
N TYR A 510 6.41 5.27 -22.21
CA TYR A 510 6.61 4.19 -23.21
C TYR A 510 8.08 3.85 -23.50
N SER A 511 9.00 4.19 -22.59
CA SER A 511 10.39 3.74 -22.63
C SER A 511 10.61 2.49 -21.77
N ASN A 512 11.79 1.88 -21.90
CA ASN A 512 12.24 0.78 -21.05
C ASN A 512 13.24 1.25 -19.98
N VAL A 513 13.26 2.54 -19.64
CA VAL A 513 14.15 3.07 -18.59
C VAL A 513 13.64 2.60 -17.23
N THR A 514 14.54 2.06 -16.41
CA THR A 514 14.25 1.51 -15.09
C THR A 514 15.07 2.19 -14.00
N TRP A 515 14.75 1.92 -12.73
CA TRP A 515 15.61 2.30 -11.61
C TRP A 515 17.02 1.74 -11.73
N ALA A 516 17.23 0.55 -12.31
CA ALA A 516 18.57 0.03 -12.53
C ALA A 516 19.38 0.92 -13.48
N ASP A 517 18.76 1.47 -14.52
CA ASP A 517 19.46 2.34 -15.47
C ASP A 517 19.87 3.66 -14.79
N VAL A 518 19.00 4.22 -13.96
CA VAL A 518 19.28 5.43 -13.15
C VAL A 518 20.40 5.16 -12.13
N ILE A 519 20.34 4.03 -11.41
CA ILE A 519 21.35 3.64 -10.41
C ILE A 519 22.70 3.32 -11.09
N LEU A 520 22.71 2.70 -12.27
CA LEU A 520 23.96 2.47 -13.02
C LEU A 520 24.60 3.75 -13.52
N ALA A 521 23.79 4.74 -13.88
CA ALA A 521 24.30 6.01 -14.36
C ALA A 521 25.11 6.77 -13.29
N THR A 522 24.79 6.57 -12.00
CA THR A 522 25.54 7.18 -10.88
C THR A 522 26.79 6.41 -10.49
N ALA A 523 26.86 5.12 -10.82
CA ALA A 523 27.91 4.19 -10.42
C ALA A 523 29.28 4.42 -11.09
N GLY A 524 29.33 4.94 -12.32
CA GLY A 524 30.57 4.95 -13.12
C GLY A 524 31.22 3.55 -13.25
N ASP A 525 32.55 3.49 -13.36
CA ASP A 525 33.36 2.25 -13.33
C ASP A 525 33.58 1.71 -11.89
N ASP A 526 32.76 2.10 -10.91
CA ASP A 526 32.92 1.66 -9.52
C ASP A 526 32.25 0.29 -9.27
N ALA A 527 33.07 -0.70 -8.89
CA ALA A 527 32.67 -2.10 -8.78
C ALA A 527 31.63 -2.36 -7.66
N ALA A 528 31.55 -1.49 -6.65
CA ALA A 528 30.55 -1.58 -5.58
C ALA A 528 29.17 -1.09 -6.02
N ALA A 529 29.11 -0.08 -6.88
CA ALA A 529 27.86 0.42 -7.44
C ALA A 529 27.38 -0.43 -8.63
N SER A 530 28.30 -1.11 -9.32
CA SER A 530 27.98 -2.11 -10.36
C SER A 530 27.38 -3.42 -9.79
N SER A 531 27.58 -3.74 -8.50
CA SER A 531 26.91 -4.88 -7.86
C SER A 531 25.43 -4.60 -7.53
N LEU A 532 25.06 -3.32 -7.37
CA LEU A 532 23.72 -2.81 -7.05
C LEU A 532 22.80 -2.68 -8.28
N ALA A 533 23.24 -3.13 -9.46
CA ALA A 533 22.45 -2.97 -10.65
C ALA A 533 22.59 -4.14 -11.64
N ARG A 534 21.47 -4.85 -11.83
CA ARG A 534 21.35 -5.92 -12.83
C ARG A 534 19.97 -5.91 -13.45
N ARG A 535 19.88 -5.66 -14.76
CA ARG A 535 18.67 -5.45 -15.58
C ARG A 535 17.45 -6.40 -15.37
N GLY A 536 17.57 -7.52 -14.64
CA GLY A 536 16.47 -8.47 -14.37
C GLY A 536 15.72 -8.30 -13.04
N ALA A 537 16.24 -7.52 -12.07
CA ALA A 537 15.66 -7.37 -10.72
C ALA A 537 14.93 -6.04 -10.48
N TYR A 538 14.70 -5.25 -11.54
CA TYR A 538 14.32 -3.82 -11.42
C TYR A 538 13.22 -3.38 -12.39
N ASP A 539 12.54 -4.33 -13.04
CA ASP A 539 11.10 -4.12 -13.21
C ASP A 539 10.62 -3.97 -11.77
N VAL A 540 10.32 -2.74 -11.31
CA VAL A 540 9.45 -2.57 -10.13
C VAL A 540 8.35 -3.58 -10.40
N PRO A 541 8.27 -4.67 -9.62
CA PRO A 541 7.25 -5.66 -9.86
C PRO A 541 6.03 -4.79 -9.89
N ASN A 542 5.35 -4.73 -11.05
CA ASN A 542 4.08 -4.03 -11.17
C ASN A 542 3.38 -4.35 -9.85
N LEU A 543 2.71 -3.44 -9.15
CA LEU A 543 1.94 -3.91 -7.99
C LEU A 543 1.02 -5.08 -8.43
N GLY A 544 0.77 -5.21 -9.74
CA GLY A 544 0.43 -6.38 -10.54
C GLY A 544 1.23 -7.71 -10.49
N ARG A 545 2.54 -7.82 -10.15
CA ARG A 545 3.29 -9.06 -9.80
C ARG A 545 3.02 -9.48 -8.36
N ILE A 546 2.80 -8.52 -7.45
CA ILE A 546 2.16 -8.79 -6.15
C ILE A 546 0.69 -9.21 -6.40
N ALA A 547 0.02 -8.61 -7.39
CA ALA A 547 -1.29 -9.04 -7.89
C ALA A 547 -1.26 -10.27 -8.83
N ARG A 548 -0.09 -10.79 -9.27
CA ARG A 548 -0.02 -12.10 -9.95
C ARG A 548 -0.41 -13.23 -8.99
N ARG A 549 -0.44 -12.93 -7.69
CA ARG A 549 -0.95 -13.80 -6.61
C ARG A 549 -2.29 -13.34 -6.05
N GLY A 550 -2.91 -12.35 -6.71
CA GLY A 550 -4.00 -11.55 -6.17
C GLY A 550 -4.84 -10.85 -7.23
N LEU A 551 -4.98 -11.42 -8.43
CA LEU A 551 -5.73 -10.82 -9.53
C LEU A 551 -7.23 -10.85 -9.20
N MET A 552 -7.69 -9.82 -8.50
CA MET A 552 -9.00 -9.19 -8.62
C MET A 552 -9.06 -7.97 -7.70
N TYR A 553 -8.66 -6.82 -8.26
CA TYR A 553 -9.15 -5.51 -7.86
C TYR A 553 -9.48 -4.70 -9.10
#